data_AF-A0A0R1WBS3-F1
#
_entry.id   AF-A0A0R1WBS3-F1
#
_cell.length_a   1.000
_cell.length_b   1.000
_cell.length_c   1.000
_cell.angle_alpha   90.00
_cell.angle_beta   90.00
_cell.angle_gamma   90.00
#
_symmetry.space_group_name_H-M   'P 1'
#
loop_
_entity.id
_entity.type
_entity.pdbx_description
1 polymer ?
#
loop_
_entity_poly.entity_id
_entity_poly.type
_entity_poly.pdbx_seq_one_letter_code
_entity_poly.pdbx_strand_id
1 'polypeptide(L)'
;MIGDFGSMIVGILIIAGIVYFIRKTWQGRKQKLDHSNVMFVLSIVIALVVVPMAVGFIGGSLNSLFHPTPTLAVDNKNVKITGTNTKGTLKGTTRPNVKVNLKESDGIDHVKKSVISDSNGKFQFKNLESDSDFKLRAVNGPNKSNVVHVSIGDIPDSAYTQLSIDHSDDDDNIKIKQDDNQKATITGTATKNSNIEVDNNDYEKIKSIHVGDDKKWSLTLNGSNTKKQVEYSILAKRKGLQESYTDDITVVNPNYTAPAKKAPVTKNSNENAGSADDSNSDKQSNSDKQSKSDDQKLDEQTFVADMKAYLNNKYPDVSFSYSKGMASFTVPNEVSALNKQEKKVYVAPLYDRMITFSSNEDMKTVPTILVETQDGTPIARSAVFSSSGYKVYK
;
A
#
# COMPACT_ATOMS: atom_id res chain seq x y z
N MET A 1 12.37 -38.81 -0.18
CA MET A 1 12.84 -39.39 1.09
C MET A 1 13.53 -40.75 0.92
N ILE A 2 12.89 -41.84 0.48
CA ILE A 2 13.60 -43.12 0.27
C ILE A 2 14.67 -43.01 -0.84
N GLY A 3 14.41 -42.26 -1.90
CA GLY A 3 15.37 -42.03 -2.99
C GLY A 3 16.63 -41.26 -2.56
N ASP A 4 16.45 -40.20 -1.76
CA ASP A 4 17.55 -39.30 -1.36
C ASP A 4 18.49 -39.96 -0.34
N PHE A 5 17.94 -40.82 0.54
CA PHE A 5 18.75 -41.57 1.49
C PHE A 5 19.52 -42.71 0.80
N GLY A 6 18.87 -43.38 -0.16
CA GLY A 6 19.51 -44.42 -0.96
C GLY A 6 20.70 -43.90 -1.76
N SER A 7 20.55 -42.73 -2.38
CA SER A 7 21.63 -42.13 -3.16
C SER A 7 22.81 -41.65 -2.31
N MET A 8 22.56 -41.14 -1.10
CA MET A 8 23.62 -40.83 -0.13
C MET A 8 24.42 -42.07 0.27
N ILE A 9 23.74 -43.19 0.57
CA ILE A 9 24.40 -44.46 0.91
C ILE A 9 25.25 -44.95 -0.27
N VAL A 10 24.71 -44.91 -1.50
CA VAL A 10 25.46 -45.29 -2.70
C VAL A 10 26.70 -44.41 -2.89
N GLY A 11 26.59 -43.09 -2.68
CA GLY A 11 27.73 -42.17 -2.75
C GLY A 11 28.83 -42.51 -1.75
N ILE A 12 28.46 -42.79 -0.49
CA ILE A 12 29.42 -43.19 0.56
C ILE A 12 30.08 -44.53 0.21
N LEU A 13 29.31 -45.51 -0.31
CA LEU A 13 29.84 -46.81 -0.73
C LEU A 13 30.81 -46.69 -1.91
N ILE A 14 30.54 -45.81 -2.88
CA ILE A 14 31.45 -45.53 -4.00
C ILE A 14 32.79 -44.97 -3.48
N ILE A 15 32.74 -43.97 -2.58
CA ILE A 15 33.95 -43.39 -1.98
C ILE A 15 34.73 -44.46 -1.21
N ALA A 16 34.05 -45.25 -0.37
CA ALA A 16 34.67 -46.34 0.38
C ALA A 16 35.30 -47.40 -0.56
N GLY A 17 34.62 -47.74 -1.66
CA GLY A 17 35.11 -48.64 -2.70
C GLY A 17 36.37 -48.13 -3.40
N ILE A 18 36.41 -46.83 -3.73
CA ILE A 18 37.60 -46.18 -4.33
C ILE A 18 38.77 -46.19 -3.35
N VAL A 19 38.54 -45.81 -2.09
CA VAL A 19 39.58 -45.84 -1.04
C VAL A 19 40.13 -47.26 -0.86
N TYR A 20 39.25 -48.27 -0.82
CA TYR A 20 39.65 -49.67 -0.77
C TYR A 20 40.46 -50.09 -2.01
N PHE A 21 40.03 -49.69 -3.21
CA PHE A 21 40.71 -49.99 -4.46
C PHE A 21 42.12 -49.38 -4.52
N ILE A 22 42.27 -48.09 -4.15
CA ILE A 22 43.57 -47.42 -4.04
C ILE A 22 44.47 -48.14 -3.03
N ARG A 23 43.93 -48.52 -1.86
CA ARG A 23 44.69 -49.26 -0.84
C ARG A 23 45.17 -50.61 -1.36
N LYS A 24 44.32 -51.33 -2.09
CA LYS A 24 44.63 -52.65 -2.67
C LYS A 24 45.66 -52.54 -3.80
N THR A 25 45.51 -51.60 -4.72
CA THR A 25 46.50 -51.37 -5.80
C THR A 25 47.85 -50.91 -5.24
N TRP A 26 47.85 -50.09 -4.18
CA TRP A 26 49.06 -49.70 -3.47
C TRP A 26 49.78 -50.88 -2.80
N GLN A 27 49.05 -51.81 -2.18
CA GLN A 27 49.64 -53.04 -1.65
C GLN A 27 50.20 -53.95 -2.75
N GLY A 28 49.49 -54.11 -3.86
CA GLY A 28 49.98 -54.87 -5.03
C GLY A 28 51.26 -54.27 -5.64
N ARG A 29 51.41 -52.95 -5.59
CA ARG A 29 52.65 -52.26 -6.00
C ARG A 29 53.84 -52.64 -5.13
N LYS A 30 53.64 -52.80 -3.81
CA LYS A 30 54.70 -53.27 -2.89
C LYS A 30 55.15 -54.71 -3.20
N GLN A 31 54.30 -55.52 -3.82
CA GLN A 31 54.57 -56.92 -4.16
C GLN A 31 55.14 -57.12 -5.58
N LYS A 32 55.47 -56.05 -6.32
CA LYS A 32 56.07 -56.08 -7.69
C LYS A 32 55.25 -56.89 -8.72
N LEU A 33 53.93 -56.80 -8.70
CA LEU A 33 53.08 -57.35 -9.78
C LEU A 33 53.24 -56.51 -11.06
N ASP A 34 53.40 -57.17 -12.22
CA ASP A 34 53.76 -56.57 -13.52
C ASP A 34 52.78 -55.51 -14.07
N HIS A 35 51.58 -55.40 -13.49
CA HIS A 35 50.57 -54.40 -13.90
C HIS A 35 50.17 -53.41 -12.79
N SER A 36 50.83 -53.46 -11.63
CA SER A 36 50.41 -52.68 -10.45
C SER A 36 50.61 -51.17 -10.59
N ASN A 37 51.64 -50.71 -11.31
CA ASN A 37 51.89 -49.29 -11.52
C ASN A 37 50.79 -48.63 -12.38
N VAL A 38 50.38 -49.29 -13.47
CA VAL A 38 49.32 -48.80 -14.36
C VAL A 38 47.98 -48.75 -13.62
N MET A 39 47.63 -49.83 -12.91
CA MET A 39 46.40 -49.88 -12.11
C MET A 39 46.36 -48.85 -10.98
N PHE A 40 47.51 -48.53 -10.38
CA PHE A 40 47.60 -47.49 -9.36
C PHE A 40 47.36 -46.09 -9.95
N VAL A 41 47.99 -45.75 -11.08
CA VAL A 41 47.75 -44.46 -11.76
C VAL A 41 46.28 -44.35 -12.18
N LEU A 42 45.72 -45.40 -12.77
CA LEU A 42 44.30 -45.43 -13.14
C LEU A 42 43.38 -45.19 -11.92
N SER A 43 43.70 -45.79 -10.76
CA SER A 43 42.93 -45.59 -9.53
C SER A 43 42.95 -44.14 -9.01
N ILE A 44 44.08 -43.44 -9.16
CA ILE A 44 44.19 -42.03 -8.78
C ILE A 44 43.37 -41.16 -9.73
N VAL A 45 43.45 -41.41 -11.04
CA VAL A 45 42.67 -40.67 -12.05
C VAL A 45 41.18 -40.86 -11.81
N ILE A 46 40.73 -42.09 -11.55
CA ILE A 46 39.32 -42.37 -11.21
C ILE A 46 38.92 -41.63 -9.93
N ALA A 47 39.76 -41.61 -8.90
CA ALA A 47 39.45 -40.92 -7.66
C ALA A 47 39.30 -39.40 -7.84
N LEU A 48 40.19 -38.77 -8.63
CA LEU A 48 40.14 -37.33 -8.92
C LEU A 48 38.88 -36.91 -9.67
N VAL A 49 38.24 -37.81 -10.42
CA VAL A 49 36.99 -37.53 -11.14
C VAL A 49 35.77 -37.91 -10.30
N VAL A 50 35.75 -39.12 -9.73
CA VAL A 50 34.56 -39.70 -9.10
C VAL A 50 34.33 -39.15 -7.69
N VAL A 51 35.39 -38.86 -6.92
CA VAL A 51 35.22 -38.33 -5.55
C VAL A 51 34.59 -36.94 -5.56
N PRO A 52 35.03 -35.96 -6.37
CA PRO A 52 34.34 -34.66 -6.45
C PRO A 52 32.88 -34.78 -6.89
N MET A 53 32.57 -35.67 -7.86
CA MET A 53 31.20 -35.93 -8.28
C MET A 53 30.36 -36.51 -7.14
N ALA A 54 30.88 -37.50 -6.40
CA ALA A 54 30.19 -38.11 -5.27
C ALA A 54 29.97 -37.11 -4.12
N VAL A 55 30.96 -36.25 -3.83
CA VAL A 55 30.85 -35.19 -2.82
C VAL A 55 29.80 -34.15 -3.23
N GLY A 56 29.77 -33.73 -4.50
CA GLY A 56 28.72 -32.85 -5.02
C GLY A 56 27.33 -33.48 -4.91
N PHE A 57 27.22 -34.78 -5.18
CA PHE A 57 25.98 -35.54 -5.07
C PHE A 57 25.48 -35.66 -3.62
N ILE A 58 26.38 -35.96 -2.69
CA ILE A 58 26.09 -36.00 -1.25
C ILE A 58 25.71 -34.61 -0.74
N GLY A 59 26.44 -33.56 -1.12
CA GLY A 59 26.17 -32.18 -0.72
C GLY A 59 24.78 -31.69 -1.15
N GLY A 60 24.39 -31.97 -2.40
CA GLY A 60 23.04 -31.67 -2.89
C GLY A 60 21.94 -32.42 -2.13
N SER A 61 22.19 -33.70 -1.81
CA SER A 61 21.24 -34.55 -1.07
C SER A 61 21.07 -34.10 0.39
N LEU A 62 22.17 -33.74 1.06
CA LEU A 62 22.16 -33.21 2.43
C LEU A 62 21.39 -31.88 2.51
N ASN A 63 21.55 -31.00 1.53
CA ASN A 63 20.80 -29.74 1.49
C ASN A 63 19.28 -29.97 1.44
N SER A 64 18.81 -30.99 0.71
CA SER A 64 17.38 -31.34 0.67
C SER A 64 16.83 -31.94 1.99
N LEU A 65 17.70 -32.60 2.77
CA LEU A 65 17.37 -33.15 4.08
C LEU A 65 17.26 -32.06 5.15
N PHE A 66 18.18 -31.09 5.14
CA PHE A 66 18.18 -29.99 6.10
C PHE A 66 17.22 -28.85 5.72
N HIS A 67 17.01 -28.64 4.42
CA HIS A 67 16.12 -27.60 3.89
C HIS A 67 15.06 -28.17 2.96
N PRO A 68 14.20 -29.09 3.42
CA PRO A 68 13.21 -29.67 2.54
C PRO A 68 12.24 -28.60 2.03
N THR A 69 11.80 -28.76 0.77
CA THR A 69 10.85 -27.85 0.13
C THR A 69 9.60 -27.70 1.01
N PRO A 70 9.29 -26.47 1.45
CA PRO A 70 8.14 -26.27 2.30
C PRO A 70 6.85 -26.41 1.50
N THR A 71 5.84 -27.02 2.11
CA THR A 71 4.45 -26.99 1.63
C THR A 71 3.77 -25.75 2.22
N LEU A 72 2.88 -25.11 1.46
CA LEU A 72 2.15 -23.95 1.94
C LEU A 72 0.65 -24.18 1.69
N ALA A 73 -0.14 -24.10 2.77
CA ALA A 73 -1.59 -24.14 2.72
C ALA A 73 -2.14 -22.94 3.51
N VAL A 74 -3.24 -22.37 3.03
CA VAL A 74 -3.96 -21.28 3.69
C VAL A 74 -5.36 -21.78 4.04
N ASP A 75 -5.88 -21.34 5.19
CA ASP A 75 -7.20 -21.79 5.66
C ASP A 75 -8.30 -21.33 4.69
N ASN A 76 -8.14 -20.13 4.13
CA ASN A 76 -9.04 -19.57 3.13
C ASN A 76 -8.25 -18.68 2.16
N LYS A 77 -8.53 -18.81 0.87
CA LYS A 77 -7.95 -17.92 -0.16
C LYS A 77 -8.67 -16.57 -0.23
N ASN A 78 -9.93 -16.50 0.19
CA ASN A 78 -10.73 -15.28 0.23
C ASN A 78 -11.07 -14.97 1.68
N VAL A 79 -10.23 -14.18 2.34
CA VAL A 79 -10.37 -13.84 3.75
C VAL A 79 -11.49 -12.82 3.92
N LYS A 80 -12.58 -13.19 4.59
CA LYS A 80 -13.64 -12.25 4.94
C LYS A 80 -13.26 -11.46 6.19
N ILE A 81 -13.46 -10.15 6.17
CA ILE A 81 -13.40 -9.30 7.36
C ILE A 81 -14.78 -9.38 8.04
N THR A 82 -14.81 -9.57 9.36
CA THR A 82 -16.05 -9.81 10.09
C THR A 82 -16.15 -8.93 11.34
N GLY A 83 -17.38 -8.59 11.73
CA GLY A 83 -17.68 -7.82 12.93
C GLY A 83 -17.29 -6.36 12.78
N THR A 84 -16.62 -5.80 13.77
CA THR A 84 -16.18 -4.38 13.79
C THR A 84 -14.75 -4.20 13.29
N ASN A 85 -14.13 -5.24 12.72
CA ASN A 85 -12.76 -5.14 12.23
C ASN A 85 -12.73 -4.45 10.87
N THR A 86 -11.70 -3.66 10.62
CA THR A 86 -11.43 -2.99 9.33
C THR A 86 -10.25 -3.60 8.57
N LYS A 87 -9.62 -4.62 9.17
CA LYS A 87 -8.45 -5.31 8.62
C LYS A 87 -8.64 -6.81 8.64
N GLY A 88 -8.13 -7.48 7.61
CA GLY A 88 -8.12 -8.93 7.47
C GLY A 88 -7.07 -9.61 8.34
N THR A 89 -7.34 -10.88 8.62
CA THR A 89 -6.39 -11.80 9.25
C THR A 89 -6.29 -13.06 8.42
N LEU A 90 -5.11 -13.33 7.88
CA LEU A 90 -4.82 -14.54 7.12
C LEU A 90 -4.12 -15.55 8.01
N LYS A 91 -4.56 -16.80 7.93
CA LYS A 91 -3.99 -17.94 8.65
C LYS A 91 -3.71 -19.08 7.68
N GLY A 92 -2.74 -19.90 8.04
CA GLY A 92 -2.42 -21.09 7.28
C GLY A 92 -1.40 -21.97 7.98
N THR A 93 -0.95 -22.98 7.25
CA THR A 93 0.01 -23.97 7.70
C THR A 93 1.12 -24.21 6.69
N THR A 94 2.34 -24.41 7.19
CA THR A 94 3.53 -24.85 6.47
C THR A 94 4.29 -25.84 7.36
N ARG A 95 5.55 -26.14 7.05
CA ARG A 95 6.41 -26.92 7.95
C ARG A 95 6.83 -26.06 9.16
N PRO A 96 7.05 -26.65 10.34
CA PRO A 96 7.51 -25.90 11.51
C PRO A 96 8.76 -25.07 11.25
N ASN A 97 8.84 -23.90 11.90
CA ASN A 97 9.97 -22.96 11.83
C ASN A 97 10.34 -22.49 10.40
N VAL A 98 9.37 -22.46 9.48
CA VAL A 98 9.57 -21.96 8.11
C VAL A 98 9.12 -20.51 7.99
N LYS A 99 9.92 -19.70 7.30
CA LYS A 99 9.58 -18.31 6.98
C LYS A 99 8.51 -18.27 5.89
N VAL A 100 7.43 -17.53 6.11
CA VAL A 100 6.39 -17.26 5.12
C VAL A 100 6.47 -15.79 4.74
N ASN A 101 6.59 -15.52 3.45
CA ASN A 101 6.61 -14.17 2.90
C ASN A 101 5.26 -13.86 2.27
N LEU A 102 4.75 -12.68 2.55
CA LEU A 102 3.55 -12.10 1.95
C LEU A 102 3.97 -10.87 1.12
N LYS A 103 3.59 -10.90 -0.16
CA LYS A 103 3.82 -9.84 -1.15
C LYS A 103 2.48 -9.41 -1.74
N GLU A 104 2.38 -8.21 -2.25
CA GLU A 104 1.20 -7.80 -3.01
C GLU A 104 1.16 -8.47 -4.39
N SER A 105 -0.06 -8.69 -4.90
CA SER A 105 -0.25 -9.42 -6.15
C SER A 105 0.15 -8.59 -7.38
N ASP A 106 0.17 -7.27 -7.24
CA ASP A 106 0.48 -6.28 -8.28
C ASP A 106 1.93 -6.29 -8.77
N GLY A 107 2.81 -7.05 -8.12
CA GLY A 107 4.14 -7.35 -8.67
C GLY A 107 5.24 -6.39 -8.22
N ILE A 108 4.99 -5.51 -7.24
CA ILE A 108 6.08 -4.93 -6.46
C ILE A 108 6.69 -6.06 -5.65
N ASP A 109 7.85 -6.55 -6.11
CA ASP A 109 8.43 -7.80 -5.62
C ASP A 109 9.03 -7.69 -4.20
N HIS A 110 8.79 -6.59 -3.49
CA HIS A 110 9.20 -6.39 -2.11
C HIS A 110 8.29 -7.19 -1.16
N VAL A 111 8.92 -7.79 -0.14
CA VAL A 111 8.20 -8.54 0.89
C VAL A 111 7.53 -7.53 1.81
N LYS A 112 6.20 -7.36 1.67
CA LYS A 112 5.41 -6.48 2.53
C LYS A 112 5.45 -6.93 3.99
N LYS A 113 5.27 -8.24 4.23
CA LYS A 113 5.32 -8.83 5.58
C LYS A 113 5.96 -10.22 5.54
N SER A 114 6.59 -10.60 6.66
CA SER A 114 7.07 -11.96 6.85
C SER A 114 6.82 -12.44 8.26
N VAL A 115 6.51 -13.73 8.41
CA VAL A 115 6.33 -14.41 9.69
C VAL A 115 7.02 -15.76 9.68
N ILE A 116 7.41 -16.26 10.84
CA ILE A 116 7.92 -17.62 11.00
C ILE A 116 6.77 -18.48 11.55
N SER A 117 6.53 -19.63 10.94
CA SER A 117 5.54 -20.56 11.44
C SER A 117 5.96 -21.16 12.78
N ASP A 118 5.02 -21.44 13.66
CA ASP A 118 5.27 -22.04 14.97
C ASP A 118 5.77 -23.49 14.90
N SER A 119 5.95 -24.13 16.06
CA SER A 119 6.38 -25.52 16.19
C SER A 119 5.40 -26.53 15.58
N ASN A 120 4.14 -26.14 15.36
CA ASN A 120 3.11 -26.92 14.69
C ASN A 120 2.97 -26.55 13.20
N GLY A 121 3.82 -25.66 12.70
CA GLY A 121 3.78 -25.19 11.32
C GLY A 121 2.69 -24.16 11.04
N LYS A 122 1.99 -23.63 12.05
CA LYS A 122 0.95 -22.62 11.85
C LYS A 122 1.55 -21.22 11.73
N PHE A 123 0.97 -20.39 10.88
CA PHE A 123 1.36 -18.98 10.75
C PHE A 123 0.13 -18.07 10.65
N GLN A 124 0.33 -16.79 10.96
CA GLN A 124 -0.74 -15.78 10.89
C GLN A 124 -0.19 -14.42 10.45
N PHE A 125 -0.82 -13.81 9.46
CA PHE A 125 -0.66 -12.40 9.14
C PHE A 125 -1.87 -11.62 9.66
N LYS A 126 -1.62 -10.61 10.49
CA LYS A 126 -2.65 -9.71 11.02
C LYS A 126 -2.58 -8.34 10.33
N ASN A 127 -3.65 -7.57 10.48
CA ASN A 127 -3.75 -6.20 10.01
C ASN A 127 -3.50 -6.11 8.50
N LEU A 128 -4.12 -7.01 7.73
CA LEU A 128 -4.08 -6.93 6.28
C LEU A 128 -5.15 -5.93 5.80
N GLU A 129 -4.80 -5.11 4.83
CA GLU A 129 -5.74 -4.16 4.22
C GLU A 129 -6.91 -4.90 3.57
N SER A 130 -8.09 -4.29 3.63
CA SER A 130 -9.28 -4.73 2.89
C SER A 130 -9.08 -4.53 1.39
N ASP A 131 -9.89 -5.23 0.59
CA ASP A 131 -9.86 -5.14 -0.88
C ASP A 131 -8.44 -5.25 -1.46
N SER A 132 -7.69 -6.22 -0.96
CA SER A 132 -6.26 -6.37 -1.26
C SER A 132 -5.92 -7.79 -1.67
N ASP A 133 -5.13 -7.92 -2.73
CA ASP A 133 -4.64 -9.19 -3.23
C ASP A 133 -3.18 -9.41 -2.86
N PHE A 134 -2.86 -10.61 -2.38
CA PHE A 134 -1.54 -11.00 -1.95
C PHE A 134 -1.08 -12.33 -2.57
N LYS A 135 0.24 -12.45 -2.70
CA LYS A 135 0.98 -13.67 -3.05
C LYS A 135 1.78 -14.12 -1.84
N LEU A 136 1.64 -15.39 -1.47
CA LEU A 136 2.39 -16.00 -0.38
C LEU A 136 3.38 -17.02 -0.89
N ARG A 137 4.53 -17.09 -0.23
CA ARG A 137 5.53 -18.13 -0.47
C ARG A 137 6.24 -18.50 0.82
N ALA A 138 6.31 -19.80 1.12
CA ALA A 138 7.12 -20.32 2.21
C ALA A 138 8.56 -20.55 1.74
N VAL A 139 9.54 -20.23 2.58
CA VAL A 139 10.97 -20.26 2.28
C VAL A 139 11.71 -20.99 3.40
N ASN A 140 12.45 -22.04 3.03
CA ASN A 140 13.31 -22.80 3.92
C ASN A 140 14.70 -22.93 3.28
N GLY A 141 15.64 -22.08 3.70
CA GLY A 141 16.94 -21.96 3.05
C GLY A 141 16.81 -21.60 1.55
N PRO A 142 17.44 -22.35 0.63
CA PRO A 142 17.33 -22.09 -0.81
C PRO A 142 15.98 -22.55 -1.40
N ASN A 143 15.26 -23.43 -0.70
CA ASN A 143 14.04 -24.05 -1.21
C ASN A 143 12.81 -23.23 -0.87
N LYS A 144 11.85 -23.22 -1.80
CA LYS A 144 10.67 -22.36 -1.72
C LYS A 144 9.43 -23.13 -2.16
N SER A 145 8.29 -22.85 -1.53
CA SER A 145 7.01 -23.43 -1.94
C SER A 145 6.53 -22.88 -3.28
N ASN A 146 5.46 -23.47 -3.81
CA ASN A 146 4.61 -22.84 -4.81
C ASN A 146 4.01 -21.54 -4.26
N VAL A 147 3.70 -20.60 -5.16
CA VAL A 147 3.03 -19.35 -4.81
C VAL A 147 1.55 -19.61 -4.58
N VAL A 148 1.00 -19.06 -3.50
CA VAL A 148 -0.43 -19.11 -3.18
C VAL A 148 -0.99 -17.70 -3.24
N HIS A 149 -2.03 -17.51 -4.06
CA HIS A 149 -2.74 -16.24 -4.15
C HIS A 149 -3.89 -16.22 -3.15
N VAL A 150 -4.05 -15.09 -2.48
CA VAL A 150 -5.15 -14.83 -1.55
C VAL A 150 -5.65 -13.40 -1.71
N SER A 151 -6.92 -13.20 -1.40
CA SER A 151 -7.59 -11.90 -1.43
C SER A 151 -8.18 -11.63 -0.05
N ILE A 152 -8.10 -10.39 0.39
CA ILE A 152 -8.78 -9.89 1.58
C ILE A 152 -10.02 -9.16 1.11
N GLY A 153 -11.19 -9.59 1.59
CA GLY A 153 -12.46 -9.01 1.23
C GLY A 153 -12.71 -7.64 1.88
N ASP A 154 -13.89 -7.11 1.57
CA ASP A 154 -14.31 -5.78 2.00
C ASP A 154 -14.54 -5.66 3.49
N ILE A 155 -14.51 -4.42 3.97
CA ILE A 155 -14.90 -4.07 5.32
C ILE A 155 -16.44 -4.22 5.41
N PRO A 156 -16.97 -4.99 6.37
CA PRO A 156 -18.43 -5.11 6.52
C PRO A 156 -19.02 -3.80 7.06
N ASP A 157 -20.28 -3.50 6.72
CA ASP A 157 -21.00 -2.29 7.20
C ASP A 157 -20.94 -2.11 8.72
N SER A 158 -20.94 -3.22 9.47
CA SER A 158 -20.84 -3.22 10.93
C SER A 158 -19.52 -2.65 11.48
N ALA A 159 -18.49 -2.55 10.65
CA ALA A 159 -17.21 -1.96 11.00
C ALA A 159 -17.13 -0.46 10.66
N TYR A 160 -18.15 0.13 10.04
CA TYR A 160 -18.23 1.58 9.81
C TYR A 160 -19.01 2.29 10.91
N THR A 161 -18.63 3.53 11.18
CA THR A 161 -19.37 4.45 12.04
C THR A 161 -20.58 4.97 11.27
N GLN A 162 -21.67 4.23 11.30
CA GLN A 162 -22.95 4.58 10.66
C GLN A 162 -23.32 6.05 10.91
N LEU A 163 -23.68 6.75 9.82
CA LEU A 163 -24.08 8.14 9.77
C LEU A 163 -25.20 8.27 8.73
N SER A 164 -26.28 8.94 9.10
CA SER A 164 -27.39 9.28 8.23
C SER A 164 -27.80 10.72 8.53
N ILE A 165 -28.16 11.46 7.49
CA ILE A 165 -28.63 12.83 7.58
C ILE A 165 -30.07 12.86 7.07
N ASP A 166 -30.96 13.49 7.83
CA ASP A 166 -32.35 13.65 7.40
C ASP A 166 -32.40 14.55 6.16
N HIS A 167 -33.27 14.21 5.21
CA HIS A 167 -33.44 14.95 3.94
C HIS A 167 -32.23 14.92 3.00
N SER A 168 -31.36 13.90 3.07
CA SER A 168 -30.47 13.62 1.94
C SER A 168 -31.30 13.29 0.69
N ASP A 169 -30.89 13.82 -0.47
CA ASP A 169 -31.45 13.38 -1.75
C ASP A 169 -30.88 12.02 -2.17
N ASP A 170 -31.39 11.44 -3.26
CA ASP A 170 -30.94 10.13 -3.77
C ASP A 170 -29.45 10.14 -4.19
N ASP A 171 -28.85 11.32 -4.35
CA ASP A 171 -27.43 11.52 -4.66
C ASP A 171 -26.60 11.86 -3.40
N ASP A 172 -27.16 11.64 -2.21
CA ASP A 172 -26.61 11.98 -0.88
C ASP A 172 -26.22 13.47 -0.70
N ASN A 173 -26.56 14.34 -1.65
CA ASN A 173 -26.30 15.77 -1.54
C ASN A 173 -27.34 16.41 -0.63
N ILE A 174 -26.87 17.15 0.35
CA ILE A 174 -27.76 17.80 1.31
C ILE A 174 -27.78 19.29 1.00
N LYS A 175 -28.90 19.78 0.46
CA LYS A 175 -29.14 21.21 0.20
C LYS A 175 -30.18 21.74 1.16
N ILE A 176 -29.77 22.59 2.09
CA ILE A 176 -30.66 23.12 3.13
C ILE A 176 -30.67 24.64 3.05
N LYS A 177 -31.86 25.24 3.07
CA LYS A 177 -32.00 26.69 3.07
C LYS A 177 -31.68 27.24 4.45
N GLN A 178 -30.89 28.29 4.51
CA GLN A 178 -30.74 29.05 5.76
C GLN A 178 -32.05 29.79 6.09
N ASP A 179 -32.31 29.96 7.38
CA ASP A 179 -33.37 30.79 7.94
C ASP A 179 -33.04 32.29 7.85
N ASP A 180 -33.94 33.14 8.33
CA ASP A 180 -33.76 34.60 8.36
C ASP A 180 -32.59 35.05 9.25
N ASN A 181 -32.15 34.19 10.17
CA ASN A 181 -30.97 34.41 11.02
C ASN A 181 -29.67 33.90 10.37
N GLN A 182 -29.72 33.54 9.08
CA GLN A 182 -28.60 32.98 8.32
C GLN A 182 -28.08 31.69 8.99
N LYS A 183 -28.98 30.82 9.44
CA LYS A 183 -28.65 29.54 10.05
C LYS A 183 -29.42 28.42 9.39
N ALA A 184 -28.82 27.24 9.30
CA ALA A 184 -29.49 26.03 8.85
C ALA A 184 -29.36 24.97 9.93
N THR A 185 -30.47 24.37 10.34
CA THR A 185 -30.43 23.23 11.26
C THR A 185 -30.47 21.95 10.46
N ILE A 186 -29.57 21.04 10.82
CA ILE A 186 -29.49 19.72 10.22
C ILE A 186 -29.58 18.67 11.32
N THR A 187 -30.22 17.56 11.00
CA THR A 187 -30.51 16.47 11.92
C THR A 187 -30.20 15.15 11.25
N GLY A 188 -30.05 14.10 12.07
CA GLY A 188 -29.84 12.78 11.54
C GLY A 188 -29.66 11.75 12.63
N THR A 189 -29.16 10.59 12.22
CA THR A 189 -28.79 9.52 13.13
C THR A 189 -27.34 9.09 12.93
N ALA A 190 -26.75 8.54 13.97
CA ALA A 190 -25.40 8.01 13.91
C ALA A 190 -25.18 6.91 14.94
N THR A 191 -24.05 6.23 14.82
CA THR A 191 -23.67 5.16 15.76
C THR A 191 -23.63 5.69 17.20
N LYS A 192 -24.30 5.02 18.14
CA LYS A 192 -24.26 5.36 19.58
C LYS A 192 -22.82 5.56 20.07
N ASN A 193 -22.60 6.58 20.89
CA ASN A 193 -21.31 6.99 21.45
C ASN A 193 -20.26 7.40 20.39
N SER A 194 -20.68 7.74 19.18
CA SER A 194 -19.82 8.39 18.20
C SER A 194 -19.74 9.90 18.45
N ASN A 195 -18.81 10.56 17.77
CA ASN A 195 -18.79 12.00 17.63
C ASN A 195 -19.12 12.36 16.20
N ILE A 196 -19.95 13.38 16.01
CA ILE A 196 -20.12 14.05 14.72
C ILE A 196 -19.21 15.26 14.72
N GLU A 197 -18.39 15.39 13.69
CA GLU A 197 -17.54 16.54 13.44
C GLU A 197 -18.00 17.24 12.17
N VAL A 198 -17.99 18.58 12.23
CA VAL A 198 -18.33 19.41 11.09
C VAL A 198 -17.16 20.31 10.81
N ASP A 199 -16.73 20.26 9.56
CA ASP A 199 -15.68 21.11 9.05
C ASP A 199 -16.24 22.10 8.04
N ASN A 200 -15.68 23.31 8.03
CA ASN A 200 -16.02 24.31 7.02
C ASN A 200 -15.38 23.98 5.66
N ASN A 201 -15.52 24.89 4.70
CA ASN A 201 -14.96 24.68 3.37
C ASN A 201 -13.43 24.60 3.33
N ASP A 202 -12.78 25.16 4.34
CA ASP A 202 -11.33 25.18 4.57
C ASP A 202 -10.86 24.00 5.46
N TYR A 203 -11.78 23.09 5.82
CA TYR A 203 -11.57 21.92 6.68
C TYR A 203 -11.14 22.26 8.11
N GLU A 204 -11.45 23.47 8.55
CA GLU A 204 -11.35 23.79 9.95
C GLU A 204 -12.56 23.20 10.66
N LYS A 205 -12.29 22.39 11.67
CA LYS A 205 -13.32 21.88 12.56
C LYS A 205 -14.01 23.04 13.27
N ILE A 206 -15.26 23.28 12.89
CA ILE A 206 -16.07 24.36 13.47
C ILE A 206 -17.02 23.86 14.56
N LYS A 207 -17.37 22.57 14.54
CA LYS A 207 -18.28 21.97 15.51
C LYS A 207 -17.95 20.51 15.75
N SER A 208 -18.24 20.05 16.96
CA SER A 208 -18.29 18.63 17.28
C SER A 208 -19.35 18.38 18.34
N ILE A 209 -20.10 17.30 18.16
CA ILE A 209 -21.13 16.88 19.11
C ILE A 209 -21.00 15.38 19.39
N HIS A 210 -21.35 14.98 20.60
CA HIS A 210 -21.38 13.59 21.00
C HIS A 210 -22.78 12.99 20.77
N VAL A 211 -22.84 11.80 20.19
CA VAL A 211 -24.09 11.09 19.89
C VAL A 211 -24.45 10.20 21.07
N GLY A 212 -25.62 10.49 21.67
CA GLY A 212 -26.12 9.75 22.82
C GLY A 212 -26.74 8.39 22.48
N ASP A 213 -27.46 7.85 23.45
CA ASP A 213 -28.04 6.51 23.38
C ASP A 213 -29.20 6.37 22.38
N ASP A 214 -29.91 7.47 22.13
CA ASP A 214 -31.00 7.54 21.16
C ASP A 214 -30.53 7.58 19.70
N LYS A 215 -29.20 7.63 19.48
CA LYS A 215 -28.54 7.71 18.18
C LYS A 215 -28.87 8.96 17.37
N LYS A 216 -29.63 9.91 17.93
CA LYS A 216 -30.06 11.11 17.22
C LYS A 216 -29.06 12.22 17.46
N TRP A 217 -28.95 13.10 16.48
CA TRP A 217 -28.13 14.29 16.60
C TRP A 217 -28.74 15.46 15.83
N SER A 218 -28.40 16.68 16.28
CA SER A 218 -28.84 17.93 15.66
C SER A 218 -27.76 18.97 15.81
N LEU A 219 -27.51 19.73 14.75
CA LEU A 219 -26.56 20.83 14.79
C LEU A 219 -26.96 21.95 13.84
N THR A 220 -26.74 23.17 14.29
CA THR A 220 -27.01 24.39 13.52
C THR A 220 -25.73 24.87 12.86
N LEU A 221 -25.76 25.00 11.54
CA LEU A 221 -24.69 25.53 10.70
C LEU A 221 -24.97 26.99 10.37
N ASN A 222 -23.90 27.77 10.22
CA ASN A 222 -24.03 29.14 9.77
C ASN A 222 -24.21 29.16 8.25
N GLY A 223 -24.98 30.11 7.77
CA GLY A 223 -25.12 30.42 6.36
C GLY A 223 -24.25 31.62 5.98
N SER A 224 -24.64 32.30 4.91
CA SER A 224 -24.02 33.57 4.51
C SER A 224 -25.06 34.51 3.93
N ASN A 225 -24.93 35.80 4.23
CA ASN A 225 -25.71 36.86 3.57
C ASN A 225 -25.07 37.34 2.25
N THR A 226 -23.76 37.13 2.08
CA THR A 226 -22.99 37.64 0.93
C THR A 226 -22.67 36.57 -0.11
N LYS A 227 -22.66 35.29 0.30
CA LYS A 227 -22.45 34.16 -0.62
C LYS A 227 -23.78 33.52 -0.98
N LYS A 228 -23.84 32.95 -2.19
CA LYS A 228 -24.99 32.16 -2.65
C LYS A 228 -25.19 30.90 -1.80
N GLN A 229 -24.09 30.27 -1.42
CA GLN A 229 -24.07 29.07 -0.60
C GLN A 229 -22.80 28.96 0.22
N VAL A 230 -22.87 28.19 1.30
CA VAL A 230 -21.74 27.76 2.12
C VAL A 230 -21.75 26.23 2.16
N GLU A 231 -20.59 25.61 2.02
CA GLU A 231 -20.48 24.16 2.03
C GLU A 231 -19.73 23.70 3.30
N TYR A 232 -20.17 22.57 3.83
CA TYR A 232 -19.66 21.93 5.04
C TYR A 232 -19.47 20.44 4.77
N SER A 233 -18.50 19.82 5.43
CA SER A 233 -18.36 18.36 5.44
C SER A 233 -18.69 17.81 6.82
N ILE A 234 -19.36 16.66 6.85
CA ILE A 234 -19.66 15.95 8.10
C ILE A 234 -18.95 14.61 8.13
N LEU A 235 -18.40 14.32 9.30
CA LEU A 235 -17.65 13.13 9.60
C LEU A 235 -18.18 12.52 10.90
N ALA A 236 -18.47 11.22 10.89
CA ALA A 236 -18.79 10.46 12.09
C ALA A 236 -17.60 9.59 12.51
N LYS A 237 -17.19 9.74 13.78
CA LYS A 237 -16.08 9.00 14.37
C LYS A 237 -16.51 8.19 15.59
N ARG A 238 -16.18 6.91 15.62
CA ARG A 238 -16.25 6.10 16.83
C ARG A 238 -15.00 5.23 16.95
N LYS A 239 -14.36 5.28 18.13
CA LYS A 239 -13.17 4.49 18.41
C LYS A 239 -13.42 3.00 18.12
N GLY A 240 -12.55 2.41 17.30
CA GLY A 240 -12.61 0.99 16.93
C GLY A 240 -13.49 0.68 15.72
N LEU A 241 -14.09 1.69 15.08
CA LEU A 241 -14.80 1.58 13.80
C LEU A 241 -14.10 2.46 12.76
N GLN A 242 -14.28 2.11 11.48
CA GLN A 242 -13.94 2.97 10.36
C GLN A 242 -14.81 4.24 10.42
N GLU A 243 -14.21 5.37 10.08
CA GLU A 243 -14.93 6.64 10.01
C GLU A 243 -15.84 6.67 8.78
N SER A 244 -16.97 7.37 8.89
CA SER A 244 -17.87 7.59 7.76
C SER A 244 -17.96 9.06 7.46
N TYR A 245 -17.87 9.38 6.17
CA TYR A 245 -18.01 10.72 5.63
C TYR A 245 -19.32 10.79 4.86
N THR A 246 -20.06 11.88 5.00
CA THR A 246 -21.15 12.17 4.07
C THR A 246 -20.65 13.03 2.92
N ASP A 247 -21.52 13.20 1.92
CA ASP A 247 -21.39 14.28 0.97
C ASP A 247 -21.46 15.67 1.61
N ASP A 248 -20.99 16.66 0.85
CA ASP A 248 -20.93 18.04 1.31
C ASP A 248 -22.34 18.60 1.52
N ILE A 249 -22.56 19.18 2.69
CA ILE A 249 -23.79 19.88 3.03
C ILE A 249 -23.70 21.29 2.50
N THR A 250 -24.63 21.66 1.64
CA THR A 250 -24.76 22.99 1.06
C THR A 250 -25.84 23.77 1.77
N VAL A 251 -25.45 24.78 2.54
CA VAL A 251 -26.36 25.78 3.10
C VAL A 251 -26.59 26.87 2.06
N VAL A 252 -27.82 26.98 1.55
CA VAL A 252 -28.19 27.93 0.48
C VAL A 252 -28.79 29.20 1.08
N ASN A 253 -28.33 30.36 0.60
CA ASN A 253 -28.93 31.65 0.89
C ASN A 253 -30.08 31.93 -0.10
N PRO A 254 -31.36 31.84 0.32
CA PRO A 254 -32.49 32.09 -0.56
C PRO A 254 -32.60 33.57 -0.98
N ASN A 255 -31.99 34.48 -0.22
CA ASN A 255 -32.05 35.93 -0.43
C ASN A 255 -30.82 36.46 -1.17
N TYR A 256 -29.96 35.59 -1.71
CA TYR A 256 -28.78 36.02 -2.46
C TYR A 256 -29.17 36.70 -3.78
N THR A 257 -28.76 37.96 -3.93
CA THR A 257 -28.82 38.69 -5.19
C THR A 257 -27.42 38.74 -5.79
N ALA A 258 -27.28 38.24 -7.02
CA ALA A 258 -26.01 38.29 -7.72
C ALA A 258 -25.60 39.76 -7.91
N PRO A 259 -24.35 40.15 -7.57
CA PRO A 259 -23.90 41.51 -7.82
C PRO A 259 -24.03 41.81 -9.32
N ALA A 260 -24.62 42.96 -9.64
CA ALA A 260 -24.80 43.39 -11.02
C ALA A 260 -23.44 43.35 -11.73
N LYS A 261 -23.35 42.57 -12.82
CA LYS A 261 -22.16 42.46 -13.66
C LYS A 261 -21.73 43.89 -14.04
N LYS A 262 -20.65 44.40 -13.47
CA LYS A 262 -20.02 45.61 -13.99
C LYS A 262 -19.59 45.31 -15.42
N ALA A 263 -20.03 46.16 -16.35
CA ALA A 263 -19.68 46.08 -17.76
C ALA A 263 -18.15 45.93 -17.91
N PRO A 264 -17.67 45.14 -18.88
CA PRO A 264 -16.25 44.95 -19.10
C PRO A 264 -15.60 46.31 -19.35
N VAL A 265 -14.69 46.72 -18.47
CA VAL A 265 -13.82 47.86 -18.70
C VAL A 265 -12.80 47.43 -19.74
N THR A 266 -12.99 47.89 -20.97
CA THR A 266 -12.02 47.79 -22.06
C THR A 266 -10.75 48.51 -21.63
N LYS A 267 -9.73 47.76 -21.18
CA LYS A 267 -8.38 48.30 -21.02
C LYS A 267 -7.73 48.29 -22.40
N ASN A 268 -7.55 49.49 -22.96
CA ASN A 268 -6.64 49.74 -24.07
C ASN A 268 -5.22 49.34 -23.63
N SER A 269 -4.65 48.35 -24.31
CA SER A 269 -3.24 48.02 -24.29
C SER A 269 -2.54 48.88 -25.35
N ASN A 270 -1.73 49.83 -24.92
CA ASN A 270 -0.71 50.46 -25.74
C ASN A 270 0.59 50.48 -24.94
N GLU A 271 1.70 50.25 -25.65
CA GLU A 271 3.10 50.51 -25.28
C GLU A 271 3.75 49.52 -24.28
N ASN A 272 5.00 49.08 -24.46
CA ASN A 272 5.99 49.22 -25.53
C ASN A 272 7.08 48.15 -25.30
N ALA A 273 7.75 47.75 -26.37
CA ALA A 273 8.90 46.87 -26.35
C ALA A 273 10.16 47.59 -25.81
N GLY A 274 11.04 46.85 -25.12
CA GLY A 274 12.34 47.34 -24.66
C GLY A 274 13.24 46.20 -24.19
N SER A 275 14.30 45.96 -24.97
CA SER A 275 15.33 44.92 -24.89
C SER A 275 16.11 44.79 -23.57
N ALA A 276 16.59 43.55 -23.37
CA ALA A 276 17.92 43.10 -22.91
C ALA A 276 18.78 44.04 -22.05
N ASP A 277 19.29 43.54 -20.90
CA ASP A 277 20.69 43.08 -20.86
C ASP A 277 21.02 42.25 -19.60
N ASP A 278 22.13 41.53 -19.78
CA ASP A 278 22.92 40.63 -18.96
C ASP A 278 23.20 41.02 -17.50
N SER A 279 23.32 40.03 -16.61
CA SER A 279 24.20 40.08 -15.42
C SER A 279 24.26 38.74 -14.69
N ASN A 280 25.34 38.04 -15.00
CA ASN A 280 25.96 36.94 -14.28
C ASN A 280 26.23 37.25 -12.78
N SER A 281 26.12 36.24 -11.91
CA SER A 281 26.75 36.23 -10.58
C SER A 281 26.66 34.84 -9.94
N ASP A 282 27.70 34.05 -10.16
CA ASP A 282 28.13 32.96 -9.27
C ASP A 282 28.10 33.37 -7.80
N LYS A 283 27.59 32.48 -6.94
CA LYS A 283 28.13 32.31 -5.58
C LYS A 283 27.80 30.93 -5.01
N GLN A 284 28.78 30.07 -5.21
CA GLN A 284 29.04 28.85 -4.47
C GLN A 284 29.17 29.17 -2.97
N SER A 285 28.39 28.48 -2.14
CA SER A 285 28.55 28.47 -0.68
C SER A 285 28.46 27.03 -0.19
N ASN A 286 29.62 26.49 0.15
CA ASN A 286 29.78 25.30 0.97
C ASN A 286 29.48 25.70 2.42
N SER A 287 28.56 25.02 3.10
CA SER A 287 28.67 24.87 4.55
C SER A 287 28.06 23.54 5.02
N ASP A 288 28.89 22.86 5.81
CA ASP A 288 28.62 21.61 6.50
C ASP A 288 27.39 21.69 7.40
N LYS A 289 26.45 20.74 7.19
CA LYS A 289 25.65 20.08 8.23
C LYS A 289 24.78 18.98 7.57
N GLN A 290 25.43 17.91 7.13
CA GLN A 290 24.77 16.75 6.55
C GLN A 290 24.89 15.56 7.50
N SER A 291 23.81 15.27 8.22
CA SER A 291 23.59 13.97 8.88
C SER A 291 22.09 13.69 9.15
N LYS A 292 21.17 14.53 8.65
CA LYS A 292 19.70 14.30 8.78
C LYS A 292 18.92 14.42 7.46
N SER A 293 19.58 14.68 6.33
CA SER A 293 18.91 14.83 5.02
C SER A 293 18.81 13.53 4.23
N ASP A 294 19.65 12.55 4.54
CA ASP A 294 19.83 11.39 3.66
C ASP A 294 18.75 10.33 3.92
N ASP A 295 18.35 10.14 5.19
CA ASP A 295 17.23 9.26 5.55
C ASP A 295 15.90 9.78 4.98
N GLN A 296 15.60 11.07 5.13
CA GLN A 296 14.35 11.64 4.63
C GLN A 296 14.23 11.59 3.10
N LYS A 297 15.35 11.68 2.37
CA LYS A 297 15.36 11.51 0.91
C LYS A 297 15.13 10.06 0.50
N LEU A 298 15.55 9.10 1.32
CA LEU A 298 15.33 7.68 1.05
C LEU A 298 13.85 7.33 1.20
N ASP A 299 13.19 7.77 2.28
CA ASP A 299 11.76 7.52 2.53
C ASP A 299 10.87 8.08 1.40
N GLU A 300 11.18 9.29 0.91
CA GLU A 300 10.47 9.90 -0.21
C GLU A 300 10.65 9.13 -1.52
N GLN A 301 11.85 8.59 -1.78
CA GLN A 301 12.12 7.79 -2.97
C GLN A 301 11.37 6.46 -2.95
N THR A 302 11.35 5.78 -1.80
CA THR A 302 10.62 4.51 -1.63
C THR A 302 9.12 4.73 -1.79
N PHE A 303 8.56 5.76 -1.14
CA PHE A 303 7.16 6.16 -1.31
C PHE A 303 6.79 6.41 -2.78
N VAL A 304 7.63 7.14 -3.52
CA VAL A 304 7.40 7.42 -4.96
C VAL A 304 7.47 6.16 -5.80
N ALA A 305 8.42 5.27 -5.52
CA ALA A 305 8.57 4.00 -6.24
C ALA A 305 7.34 3.11 -6.04
N ASP A 306 6.88 2.98 -4.79
CA ASP A 306 5.73 2.15 -4.44
C ASP A 306 4.43 2.71 -5.05
N MET A 307 4.19 4.03 -4.95
CA MET A 307 3.04 4.67 -5.59
C MET A 307 3.04 4.45 -7.11
N LYS A 308 4.16 4.66 -7.80
CA LYS A 308 4.25 4.45 -9.25
C LYS A 308 3.98 3.01 -9.63
N ALA A 309 4.49 2.06 -8.88
CA ALA A 309 4.32 0.66 -9.23
C ALA A 309 2.88 0.16 -8.94
N TYR A 310 2.22 0.66 -7.89
CA TYR A 310 0.79 0.45 -7.68
C TYR A 310 -0.04 0.98 -8.87
N LEU A 311 0.22 2.22 -9.30
CA LEU A 311 -0.50 2.85 -10.39
C LEU A 311 -0.26 2.15 -11.72
N ASN A 312 0.98 1.81 -12.06
CA ASN A 312 1.29 1.08 -13.29
C ASN A 312 0.52 -0.26 -13.41
N ASN A 313 0.20 -0.90 -12.27
CA ASN A 313 -0.56 -2.15 -12.28
C ASN A 313 -2.09 -1.95 -12.24
N LYS A 314 -2.60 -1.02 -11.42
CA LYS A 314 -4.05 -0.85 -11.20
C LYS A 314 -4.68 0.25 -12.06
N TYR A 315 -3.93 1.29 -12.38
CA TYR A 315 -4.36 2.50 -13.09
C TYR A 315 -3.28 2.95 -14.10
N PRO A 316 -3.04 2.17 -15.18
CA PRO A 316 -1.91 2.42 -16.09
C PRO A 316 -1.96 3.80 -16.77
N ASP A 317 -3.13 4.42 -16.83
CA ASP A 317 -3.34 5.74 -17.43
C ASP A 317 -3.21 6.89 -16.42
N VAL A 318 -2.89 6.60 -15.15
CA VAL A 318 -2.67 7.58 -14.10
C VAL A 318 -1.18 7.79 -13.87
N SER A 319 -0.72 9.03 -14.04
CA SER A 319 0.67 9.40 -13.74
C SER A 319 0.78 10.00 -12.34
N PHE A 320 1.96 9.87 -11.71
CA PHE A 320 2.20 10.32 -10.35
C PHE A 320 3.54 11.03 -10.18
N SER A 321 3.51 12.10 -9.41
CA SER A 321 4.68 12.83 -8.94
C SER A 321 4.53 13.23 -7.48
N TYR A 322 5.65 13.38 -6.79
CA TYR A 322 5.70 13.87 -5.43
C TYR A 322 6.71 15.00 -5.31
N SER A 323 6.28 16.15 -4.78
CA SER A 323 7.15 17.30 -4.57
C SER A 323 6.64 18.13 -3.39
N LYS A 324 7.54 18.53 -2.50
CA LYS A 324 7.25 19.47 -1.39
C LYS A 324 6.03 19.07 -0.54
N GLY A 325 5.85 17.78 -0.23
CA GLY A 325 4.71 17.31 0.56
C GLY A 325 3.41 17.17 -0.23
N MET A 326 3.44 17.31 -1.56
CA MET A 326 2.28 17.15 -2.44
C MET A 326 2.45 15.94 -3.34
N ALA A 327 1.48 15.04 -3.26
CA ALA A 327 1.27 13.87 -4.10
C ALA A 327 0.31 14.24 -5.23
N SER A 328 0.85 14.48 -6.42
CA SER A 328 0.09 14.91 -7.60
C SER A 328 -0.17 13.73 -8.53
N PHE A 329 -1.44 13.53 -8.86
CA PHE A 329 -1.94 12.50 -9.76
C PHE A 329 -2.49 13.16 -11.02
N THR A 330 -2.06 12.70 -12.20
CA THR A 330 -2.64 13.10 -13.48
C THR A 330 -3.48 11.96 -14.01
N VAL A 331 -4.78 12.18 -14.20
CA VAL A 331 -5.77 11.16 -14.60
C VAL A 331 -6.30 11.43 -16.02
N PRO A 332 -6.96 10.47 -16.69
CA PRO A 332 -7.56 10.69 -18.00
C PRO A 332 -8.60 11.82 -18.01
N ASN A 333 -8.74 12.53 -19.14
CA ASN A 333 -9.64 13.68 -19.25
C ASN A 333 -11.11 13.31 -19.03
N GLU A 334 -11.50 12.07 -19.29
CA GLU A 334 -12.86 11.56 -19.12
C GLU A 334 -13.32 11.60 -17.65
N VAL A 335 -12.38 11.57 -16.71
CA VAL A 335 -12.67 11.69 -15.27
C VAL A 335 -13.30 13.04 -14.93
N SER A 336 -13.05 14.09 -15.72
CA SER A 336 -13.69 15.40 -15.53
C SER A 336 -15.20 15.40 -15.82
N ALA A 337 -15.64 14.51 -16.70
CA ALA A 337 -17.05 14.36 -17.11
C ALA A 337 -17.88 13.53 -16.13
N LEU A 338 -17.22 12.80 -15.22
CA LEU A 338 -17.87 12.08 -14.14
C LEU A 338 -18.64 13.04 -13.24
N ASN A 339 -19.75 12.57 -12.69
CA ASN A 339 -20.44 13.32 -11.65
C ASN A 339 -19.61 13.33 -10.36
N LYS A 340 -20.02 14.15 -9.39
CA LYS A 340 -19.28 14.34 -8.14
C LYS A 340 -19.05 13.03 -7.37
N GLN A 341 -20.04 12.15 -7.32
CA GLN A 341 -19.94 10.89 -6.58
C GLN A 341 -19.02 9.89 -7.29
N GLU A 342 -19.12 9.80 -8.61
CA GLU A 342 -18.21 8.99 -9.43
C GLU A 342 -16.75 9.48 -9.30
N LYS A 343 -16.51 10.80 -9.29
CA LYS A 343 -15.19 11.37 -8.99
C LYS A 343 -14.69 10.94 -7.61
N LYS A 344 -15.56 10.95 -6.59
CA LYS A 344 -15.19 10.52 -5.23
C LYS A 344 -14.77 9.05 -5.21
N VAL A 345 -15.58 8.17 -5.81
CA VAL A 345 -15.28 6.73 -5.91
C VAL A 345 -13.97 6.50 -6.66
N TYR A 346 -13.72 7.25 -7.73
CA TYR A 346 -12.47 7.16 -8.49
C TYR A 346 -11.24 7.60 -7.68
N VAL A 347 -11.34 8.69 -6.90
CA VAL A 347 -10.21 9.25 -6.15
C VAL A 347 -9.94 8.51 -4.84
N ALA A 348 -10.95 7.89 -4.22
CA ALA A 348 -10.84 7.17 -2.95
C ALA A 348 -9.64 6.20 -2.90
N PRO A 349 -9.48 5.25 -3.84
CA PRO A 349 -8.37 4.30 -3.81
C PRO A 349 -6.99 4.98 -3.97
N LEU A 350 -6.90 6.08 -4.74
CA LEU A 350 -5.65 6.84 -4.88
C LEU A 350 -5.25 7.49 -3.55
N TYR A 351 -6.22 8.11 -2.88
CA TYR A 351 -6.03 8.73 -1.58
C TYR A 351 -5.66 7.70 -0.51
N ASP A 352 -6.44 6.63 -0.37
CA ASP A 352 -6.21 5.60 0.65
C ASP A 352 -4.83 4.94 0.49
N ARG A 353 -4.39 4.73 -0.75
CA ARG A 353 -3.07 4.16 -1.03
C ARG A 353 -1.94 5.12 -0.70
N MET A 354 -2.09 6.40 -1.04
CA MET A 354 -1.15 7.46 -0.66
C MET A 354 -0.97 7.53 0.86
N ILE A 355 -2.07 7.50 1.63
CA ILE A 355 -2.03 7.47 3.10
C ILE A 355 -1.31 6.21 3.61
N THR A 356 -1.61 5.06 3.02
CA THR A 356 -1.02 3.78 3.42
C THR A 356 0.50 3.75 3.20
N PHE A 357 0.96 4.13 2.01
CA PHE A 357 2.39 4.12 1.71
C PHE A 357 3.16 5.17 2.50
N SER A 358 2.62 6.39 2.62
CA SER A 358 3.27 7.41 3.45
C SER A 358 3.39 7.01 4.92
N SER A 359 2.41 6.28 5.46
CA SER A 359 2.46 5.75 6.83
C SER A 359 3.46 4.58 6.99
N ASN A 360 3.60 3.72 5.98
CA ASN A 360 4.52 2.57 6.04
C ASN A 360 5.99 3.00 5.90
N GLU A 361 6.25 4.08 5.17
CA GLU A 361 7.59 4.66 4.98
C GLU A 361 7.94 5.68 6.08
N ASP A 362 7.20 5.67 7.21
CA ASP A 362 7.42 6.57 8.36
C ASP A 362 7.54 8.06 7.98
N MET A 363 6.80 8.50 6.94
CA MET A 363 6.86 9.89 6.49
C MET A 363 6.38 10.82 7.62
N LYS A 364 7.19 11.83 7.95
CA LYS A 364 6.90 12.79 9.03
C LYS A 364 5.56 13.51 8.87
N THR A 365 5.11 13.68 7.63
CA THR A 365 3.86 14.36 7.29
C THR A 365 3.15 13.55 6.22
N VAL A 366 1.86 13.37 6.42
CA VAL A 366 0.97 12.81 5.41
C VAL A 366 0.97 13.73 4.18
N PRO A 367 1.26 13.23 2.98
CA PRO A 367 1.20 14.02 1.75
C PRO A 367 -0.18 14.63 1.51
N THR A 368 -0.19 15.83 0.96
CA THR A 368 -1.40 16.43 0.39
C THR A 368 -1.66 15.83 -0.99
N ILE A 369 -2.89 15.43 -1.28
CA ILE A 369 -3.28 14.94 -2.61
C ILE A 369 -3.63 16.11 -3.53
N LEU A 370 -3.25 16.02 -4.79
CA LEU A 370 -3.78 16.81 -5.90
C LEU A 370 -4.09 15.84 -7.04
N VAL A 371 -5.31 15.87 -7.57
CA VAL A 371 -5.71 15.07 -8.72
C VAL A 371 -6.19 16.01 -9.80
N GLU A 372 -5.57 15.96 -10.97
CA GLU A 372 -5.89 16.78 -12.14
C GLU A 372 -5.97 15.89 -13.37
N THR A 373 -6.74 16.28 -14.37
CA THR A 373 -6.72 15.61 -15.67
C THR A 373 -5.46 15.96 -16.47
N GLN A 374 -5.23 15.28 -17.59
CA GLN A 374 -4.10 15.56 -18.49
C GLN A 374 -4.08 17.00 -19.03
N ASP A 375 -5.24 17.64 -19.17
CA ASP A 375 -5.37 19.04 -19.55
C ASP A 375 -5.28 20.05 -18.37
N GLY A 376 -5.07 19.56 -17.15
CA GLY A 376 -4.95 20.37 -15.94
C GLY A 376 -6.28 20.73 -15.28
N THR A 377 -7.41 20.13 -15.70
CA THR A 377 -8.70 20.31 -15.00
C THR A 377 -8.63 19.69 -13.61
N PRO A 378 -8.88 20.45 -12.53
CA PRO A 378 -8.78 19.93 -11.18
C PRO A 378 -9.91 18.96 -10.88
N ILE A 379 -9.57 17.75 -10.41
CA ILE A 379 -10.51 16.68 -10.05
C ILE A 379 -10.64 16.56 -8.55
N ALA A 380 -9.53 16.56 -7.81
CA ALA A 380 -9.56 16.50 -6.36
C ALA A 380 -8.36 17.18 -5.72
N ARG A 381 -8.48 17.52 -4.44
CA ARG A 381 -7.36 17.98 -3.62
C ARG A 381 -7.52 17.61 -2.16
N SER A 382 -6.40 17.59 -1.44
CA SER A 382 -6.38 17.52 0.02
C SER A 382 -7.03 18.75 0.62
N ALA A 383 -7.58 18.53 1.81
CA ALA A 383 -7.83 19.57 2.76
C ALA A 383 -6.54 20.30 3.14
N VAL A 384 -6.53 21.63 3.04
CA VAL A 384 -5.32 22.45 3.32
C VAL A 384 -4.85 22.29 4.78
N PHE A 385 -5.72 21.82 5.69
CA PHE A 385 -5.41 21.73 7.13
C PHE A 385 -5.90 20.48 7.85
N SER A 386 -6.39 19.45 7.14
CA SER A 386 -6.84 18.21 7.79
C SER A 386 -5.89 17.05 7.45
N SER A 387 -5.50 16.29 8.47
CA SER A 387 -4.75 15.04 8.32
C SER A 387 -5.58 13.89 7.74
N SER A 388 -6.84 14.12 7.34
CA SER A 388 -7.78 13.07 6.92
C SER A 388 -8.88 13.62 5.99
N GLY A 389 -8.71 13.45 4.69
CA GLY A 389 -9.73 13.65 3.66
C GLY A 389 -9.25 14.32 2.37
N TYR A 390 -10.05 14.17 1.31
CA TYR A 390 -9.93 14.89 0.05
C TYR A 390 -11.31 15.44 -0.37
N LYS A 391 -11.33 16.49 -1.20
CA LYS A 391 -12.55 16.97 -1.89
C LYS A 391 -12.38 16.75 -3.37
N VAL A 392 -13.49 16.47 -4.04
CA VAL A 392 -13.58 16.49 -5.49
C VAL A 392 -14.19 17.81 -5.96
N TYR A 393 -13.69 18.35 -7.07
CA TYR A 393 -14.27 19.53 -7.70
C TYR A 393 -15.55 19.15 -8.46
N LYS A 394 -16.45 20.13 -8.62
CA LYS A 394 -17.69 19.96 -9.39
C LYS A 394 -17.37 19.76 -10.87
#